data_AF-A0A5E4LT06-F1
#
_entry.id   AF-A0A5E4LT06-F1
#
_cell.length_a   1.000
_cell.length_b   1.000
_cell.length_c   1.000
_cell.angle_alpha   90.00
_cell.angle_beta   90.00
_cell.angle_gamma   90.00
#
_symmetry.space_group_name_H-M   'P 1'
#
loop_
_entity.id
_entity.type
_entity.pdbx_description
1 polymer ?
#
loop_
_entity_poly.entity_id
_entity_poly.type
_entity_poly.pdbx_seq_one_letter_code
_entity_poly.pdbx_strand_id
1 'polypeptide(L)'
;MRRPSVVAISLMLLLSICGFHQSFALVEGFQRTDFKLVHSPTVCAVEPLPDPNFPSIGNRMLTQTEYAVIDWSTKLNTSLGTPASHNSVWKITLVKVFLWQQKTFDYSNCDIVINYKEKPDEPKLQTEIGGITQYDYEHNKASIEIYYLQVNVNAIQNETRDANYIYTTTNWVPYYTGNALGDAQLGMILRHEMGHALGLGHFFSDNPVNLSQWIHGEVSLPSIMIPIVIAIGNSHFDITPYDIYEIKLIYGNTGFGNIPIQTPALIPDWVKTSAGGWAKGSFIDADFVKGLQYLEKQKIINDTLDSTSSFTQIPSWIKNNAGWWANGTITDDEFVKGIQYLIQHGIIKI
;
A
#
# COMPACT_ATOMS: atom_id res chain seq x y z
N MET A 1 37.19 -65.11 -36.23
CA MET A 1 36.12 -64.12 -36.48
C MET A 1 35.09 -64.23 -35.35
N ARG A 2 35.24 -63.41 -34.32
CA ARG A 2 34.33 -63.34 -33.16
C ARG A 2 33.30 -62.24 -33.46
N ARG A 3 32.01 -62.58 -33.49
CA ARG A 3 30.92 -61.59 -33.43
C ARG A 3 30.57 -61.39 -31.94
N PRO A 4 30.60 -60.16 -31.42
CA PRO A 4 30.43 -59.90 -30.01
C PRO A 4 28.95 -59.74 -29.65
N SER A 5 28.66 -60.12 -28.42
CA SER A 5 27.43 -59.87 -27.68
C SER A 5 27.06 -58.39 -27.73
N VAL A 6 25.83 -58.08 -28.14
CA VAL A 6 25.27 -56.74 -28.01
C VAL A 6 24.91 -56.55 -26.53
N VAL A 7 25.80 -55.86 -25.81
CA VAL A 7 25.58 -55.35 -24.47
C VAL A 7 24.51 -54.26 -24.57
N ALA A 8 23.41 -54.42 -23.84
CA ALA A 8 22.44 -53.37 -23.62
C ALA A 8 23.11 -52.23 -22.86
N ILE A 9 23.46 -51.16 -23.56
CA ILE A 9 23.84 -49.90 -22.93
C ILE A 9 22.54 -49.26 -22.46
N SER A 10 22.27 -49.42 -21.17
CA SER A 10 21.28 -48.64 -20.45
C SER A 10 21.68 -47.17 -20.59
N LEU A 11 20.99 -46.44 -21.47
CA LEU A 11 21.09 -45.00 -21.54
C LEU A 11 20.42 -44.48 -20.26
N MET A 12 21.22 -44.27 -19.21
CA MET A 12 20.79 -43.45 -18.08
C MET A 12 20.47 -42.07 -18.64
N LEU A 13 19.19 -41.83 -18.90
CA LEU A 13 18.64 -40.50 -19.00
C LEU A 13 18.95 -39.84 -17.65
N LEU A 14 20.02 -39.05 -17.59
CA LEU A 14 20.14 -37.99 -16.60
C LEU A 14 18.95 -37.06 -16.87
N LEU A 15 17.80 -37.41 -16.30
CA LEU A 15 16.79 -36.44 -15.92
C LEU A 15 17.53 -35.51 -14.96
N SER A 16 18.14 -34.48 -15.54
CA SER A 16 18.38 -33.25 -14.82
C SER A 16 17.00 -32.82 -14.36
N ILE A 17 16.64 -33.24 -13.14
CA ILE A 17 15.57 -32.66 -12.38
C ILE A 17 16.09 -31.25 -12.12
N CYS A 18 15.92 -30.38 -13.12
CA CYS A 18 15.87 -28.96 -12.90
C CYS A 18 14.67 -28.83 -11.98
N GLY A 19 14.94 -28.80 -10.68
CA GLY A 19 13.96 -28.41 -9.70
C GLY A 19 13.47 -27.06 -10.17
N PHE A 20 12.29 -27.03 -10.77
CA PHE A 20 11.48 -25.84 -10.83
C PHE A 20 11.15 -25.54 -9.36
N HIS A 21 12.10 -24.92 -8.66
CA HIS A 21 11.70 -23.99 -7.64
C HIS A 21 10.85 -22.97 -8.38
N GLN A 22 9.54 -23.03 -8.16
CA GLN A 22 8.71 -21.85 -8.36
C GLN A 22 9.40 -20.77 -7.53
N SER A 23 10.19 -19.93 -8.19
CA SER A 23 10.67 -18.69 -7.61
C SER A 23 9.42 -17.85 -7.43
N PHE A 24 8.75 -18.01 -6.28
CA PHE A 24 7.83 -17.00 -5.81
C PHE A 24 8.68 -15.75 -5.62
N ALA A 25 8.47 -14.74 -6.47
CA ALA A 25 9.02 -13.43 -6.20
C ALA A 25 8.40 -12.97 -4.87
N LEU A 26 9.23 -12.56 -3.93
CA LEU A 26 8.77 -11.92 -2.69
C LEU A 26 7.91 -10.72 -3.08
N VAL A 27 6.72 -10.61 -2.48
CA VAL A 27 5.74 -9.58 -2.82
C VAL A 27 5.67 -8.55 -1.70
N GLU A 28 6.02 -7.31 -2.04
CA GLU A 28 5.68 -6.13 -1.26
C GLU A 28 4.50 -5.42 -1.93
N GLY A 29 3.57 -4.89 -1.15
CA GLY A 29 2.48 -4.12 -1.72
C GLY A 29 1.37 -3.75 -0.74
N PHE A 30 0.42 -2.98 -1.28
CA PHE A 30 -0.78 -2.56 -0.58
C PHE A 30 -1.81 -3.70 -0.53
N GLN A 31 -2.36 -3.93 0.66
CA GLN A 31 -3.60 -4.66 0.81
C GLN A 31 -4.72 -3.93 0.05
N ARG A 32 -5.55 -4.69 -0.67
CA ARG A 32 -6.70 -4.11 -1.37
C ARG A 32 -7.76 -3.63 -0.38
N THR A 33 -8.37 -2.51 -0.72
CA THR A 33 -9.61 -2.03 -0.12
C THR A 33 -10.61 -1.77 -1.23
N ASP A 34 -11.89 -1.98 -0.94
CA ASP A 34 -12.97 -1.63 -1.88
C ASP A 34 -13.50 -0.21 -1.62
N PHE A 35 -12.94 0.49 -0.63
CA PHE A 35 -13.35 1.82 -0.24
C PHE A 35 -12.69 2.89 -1.11
N LYS A 36 -13.49 3.85 -1.56
CA LYS A 36 -13.01 5.08 -2.18
C LYS A 36 -14.00 6.22 -1.98
N LEU A 37 -13.47 7.43 -1.99
CA LEU A 37 -14.24 8.67 -2.07
C LEU A 37 -14.78 8.88 -3.49
N VAL A 38 -15.80 9.73 -3.62
CA VAL A 38 -16.44 10.02 -4.92
C VAL A 38 -16.25 11.48 -5.36
N HIS A 39 -15.74 12.33 -4.48
CA HIS A 39 -15.33 13.71 -4.74
C HIS A 39 -14.25 14.16 -3.75
N SER A 40 -13.73 15.38 -3.94
CA SER A 40 -12.86 16.04 -2.96
C SER A 40 -13.49 16.02 -1.57
N PRO A 41 -12.81 15.45 -0.55
CA PRO A 41 -13.42 15.24 0.75
C PRO A 41 -13.38 16.50 1.62
N THR A 42 -14.42 16.65 2.44
CA THR A 42 -14.43 17.48 3.64
C THR A 42 -14.12 16.63 4.86
N VAL A 43 -12.99 16.91 5.50
CA VAL A 43 -12.52 16.33 6.76
C VAL A 43 -13.02 17.19 7.92
N CYS A 44 -13.80 16.61 8.82
CA CYS A 44 -14.29 17.26 10.03
C CYS A 44 -13.55 16.72 11.25
N ALA A 45 -12.67 17.53 11.82
CA ALA A 45 -11.91 17.20 13.03
C ALA A 45 -12.64 17.69 14.28
N VAL A 46 -13.11 16.77 15.11
CA VAL A 46 -13.98 17.08 16.27
C VAL A 46 -13.12 17.31 17.50
N GLU A 47 -13.15 18.51 18.07
CA GLU A 47 -12.40 18.82 19.30
C GLU A 47 -12.81 17.86 20.45
N PRO A 48 -11.86 17.15 21.09
CA PRO A 48 -12.21 16.28 22.21
C PRO A 48 -12.53 17.08 23.47
N LEU A 49 -13.21 16.45 24.42
CA LEU A 49 -13.36 17.02 25.76
C LEU A 49 -11.99 17.27 26.40
N PRO A 50 -11.84 18.32 27.24
CA PRO A 50 -10.58 18.59 27.91
C PRO A 50 -10.16 17.41 28.82
N ASP A 51 -8.93 16.95 28.65
CA ASP A 51 -8.31 15.96 29.53
C ASP A 51 -7.59 16.67 30.68
N PRO A 52 -7.96 16.44 31.96
CA PRO A 52 -7.30 17.07 33.10
C PRO A 52 -5.81 16.75 33.23
N ASN A 53 -5.39 15.57 32.80
CA ASN A 53 -3.98 15.14 32.84
C ASN A 53 -3.19 15.74 31.68
N PHE A 54 -3.87 16.03 30.56
CA PHE A 54 -3.26 16.57 29.35
C PHE A 54 -4.02 17.79 28.78
N PRO A 55 -4.00 18.96 29.45
CA PRO A 55 -4.84 20.09 29.07
C PRO A 55 -4.63 20.62 27.65
N SER A 56 -3.46 20.39 27.05
CA SER A 56 -3.13 20.82 25.69
C SER A 56 -3.42 19.79 24.60
N ILE A 57 -3.87 18.57 24.95
CA ILE A 57 -3.94 17.46 23.99
C ILE A 57 -4.92 17.72 22.86
N GLY A 58 -6.08 18.33 23.13
CA GLY A 58 -7.06 18.67 22.10
C GLY A 58 -6.48 19.61 21.04
N ASN A 59 -5.78 20.68 21.46
CA ASN A 59 -5.12 21.59 20.53
C ASN A 59 -4.01 20.91 19.72
N ARG A 60 -3.20 20.05 20.36
CA ARG A 60 -2.16 19.27 19.68
C ARG A 60 -2.76 18.34 18.63
N MET A 61 -3.85 17.64 18.95
CA MET A 61 -4.53 16.74 18.02
C MET A 61 -5.14 17.46 16.82
N LEU A 62 -5.81 18.60 17.03
CA LEU A 62 -6.33 19.42 15.93
C LEU A 62 -5.21 20.00 15.05
N THR A 63 -4.07 20.35 15.66
CA THR A 63 -2.88 20.85 14.93
C THR A 63 -2.23 19.75 14.10
N GLN A 64 -2.01 18.56 14.68
CA GLN A 64 -1.44 17.43 13.93
C GLN A 64 -2.38 16.96 12.81
N THR A 65 -3.70 17.09 13.00
CA THR A 65 -4.69 16.77 11.96
C THR A 65 -4.60 17.73 10.78
N GLU A 66 -4.42 19.02 11.07
CA GLU A 66 -4.15 20.02 10.03
C GLU A 66 -2.87 19.70 9.25
N TYR A 67 -1.79 19.33 9.93
CA TYR A 67 -0.56 18.90 9.26
C TYR A 67 -0.77 17.64 8.41
N ALA A 68 -1.50 16.64 8.89
CA ALA A 68 -1.79 15.44 8.11
C ALA A 68 -2.60 15.75 6.84
N VAL A 69 -3.62 16.62 6.93
CA VAL A 69 -4.40 17.07 5.76
C VAL A 69 -3.52 17.84 4.76
N ILE A 70 -2.67 18.76 5.26
CA ILE A 70 -1.74 19.53 4.42
C ILE A 70 -0.74 18.60 3.75
N ASP A 71 -0.18 17.63 4.45
CA ASP A 71 0.84 16.73 3.89
C ASP A 71 0.27 15.85 2.77
N TRP A 72 -0.91 15.25 2.98
CA TRP A 72 -1.59 14.49 1.92
C TRP A 72 -1.93 15.38 0.72
N SER A 73 -2.56 16.54 0.96
CA SER A 73 -2.93 17.48 -0.09
C SER A 73 -1.71 17.95 -0.88
N THR A 74 -0.64 18.36 -0.21
CA THR A 74 0.57 18.87 -0.87
C THR A 74 1.28 17.78 -1.66
N LYS A 75 1.50 16.60 -1.09
CA LYS A 75 2.20 15.49 -1.77
C LYS A 75 1.42 14.90 -2.94
N LEU A 76 0.09 14.88 -2.87
CA LEU A 76 -0.73 14.47 -4.02
C LEU A 76 -0.64 15.48 -5.18
N ASN A 77 -0.59 16.78 -4.85
CA ASN A 77 -0.44 17.86 -5.83
C ASN A 77 1.01 18.06 -6.32
N THR A 78 2.02 17.52 -5.63
CA THR A 78 3.35 17.41 -6.22
C THR A 78 3.31 16.37 -7.33
N SER A 79 3.47 16.83 -8.57
CA SER A 79 3.73 15.95 -9.70
C SER A 79 5.03 15.19 -9.42
N LEU A 80 5.11 13.92 -9.83
CA LEU A 80 6.38 13.22 -9.95
C LEU A 80 7.22 13.97 -11.01
N GLY A 81 7.96 15.00 -10.60
CA GLY A 81 8.92 15.74 -11.44
C GLY A 81 8.43 16.99 -12.19
N THR A 82 7.24 17.56 -11.94
CA THR A 82 6.83 18.86 -12.55
C THR A 82 6.27 19.86 -11.54
N PRO A 83 6.48 21.18 -11.71
CA PRO A 83 5.93 22.19 -10.81
C PRO A 83 4.41 22.14 -10.80
N ALA A 84 3.80 22.32 -9.63
CA ALA A 84 2.35 22.32 -9.46
C ALA A 84 1.68 23.25 -10.49
N SER A 85 0.86 22.68 -11.38
CA SER A 85 0.01 23.49 -12.26
C SER A 85 -0.91 24.35 -11.39
N HIS A 86 -1.26 25.56 -11.86
CA HIS A 86 -2.04 26.55 -11.12
C HIS A 86 -3.44 26.08 -10.65
N ASN A 87 -3.88 24.86 -11.01
CA ASN A 87 -5.13 24.25 -10.56
C ASN A 87 -4.84 22.97 -9.77
N SER A 88 -4.72 23.10 -8.44
CA SER A 88 -4.65 21.95 -7.52
C SER A 88 -5.92 21.10 -7.67
N VAL A 89 -5.78 19.85 -8.12
CA VAL A 89 -6.89 18.91 -8.34
C VAL A 89 -7.12 18.02 -7.11
N TRP A 90 -6.10 17.82 -6.26
CA TRP A 90 -6.20 17.03 -5.03
C TRP A 90 -6.53 17.94 -3.85
N LYS A 91 -7.79 18.35 -3.76
CA LYS A 91 -8.27 19.22 -2.68
C LYS A 91 -8.85 18.38 -1.54
N ILE A 92 -8.44 18.68 -0.32
CA ILE A 92 -8.98 18.15 0.93
C ILE A 92 -9.32 19.36 1.80
N THR A 93 -10.59 19.51 2.18
CA THR A 93 -11.04 20.63 3.02
C THR A 93 -11.05 20.20 4.47
N LEU A 94 -10.41 20.97 5.37
CA LEU A 94 -10.47 20.71 6.81
C LEU A 94 -11.43 21.68 7.50
N VAL A 95 -12.32 21.12 8.32
CA VAL A 95 -13.19 21.86 9.25
C VAL A 95 -12.87 21.39 10.66
N LYS A 96 -12.42 22.30 11.53
CA LYS A 96 -12.25 22.03 12.96
C LYS A 96 -13.57 22.35 13.67
N VAL A 97 -14.18 21.34 14.29
CA VAL A 97 -15.45 21.46 14.99
C VAL A 97 -15.19 21.59 16.49
N PHE A 98 -15.22 22.83 16.98
CA PHE A 98 -14.94 23.12 18.39
C PHE A 98 -16.10 22.70 19.29
N LEU A 99 -15.83 22.47 20.58
CA LEU A 99 -16.77 21.96 21.58
C LEU A 99 -18.12 22.71 21.60
N TRP A 100 -18.09 24.03 21.42
CA TRP A 100 -19.28 24.88 21.42
C TRP A 100 -20.13 24.77 20.14
N GLN A 101 -19.58 24.24 19.05
CA GLN A 101 -20.26 24.06 17.76
C GLN A 101 -20.91 22.67 17.63
N GLN A 102 -20.36 21.66 18.31
CA GLN A 102 -20.66 20.24 18.04
C GLN A 102 -22.15 19.88 18.08
N LYS A 103 -22.93 20.48 18.99
CA LYS A 103 -24.37 20.16 19.13
C LYS A 103 -25.24 20.62 17.96
N THR A 104 -24.82 21.68 17.27
CA THR A 104 -25.59 22.30 16.19
C THR A 104 -24.90 22.15 14.84
N PHE A 105 -23.74 21.52 14.81
CA PHE A 105 -22.96 21.32 13.59
C PHE A 105 -23.61 20.23 12.73
N ASP A 106 -23.75 20.51 11.44
CA ASP A 106 -24.29 19.57 10.46
C ASP A 106 -23.18 18.67 9.89
N TYR A 107 -23.06 17.47 10.43
CA TYR A 107 -22.08 16.47 9.99
C TYR A 107 -22.41 15.81 8.65
N SER A 108 -23.58 16.06 8.06
CA SER A 108 -23.94 15.48 6.75
C SER A 108 -23.01 15.93 5.62
N ASN A 109 -22.35 17.08 5.79
CA ASN A 109 -21.37 17.62 4.86
C ASN A 109 -19.94 17.08 5.08
N CYS A 110 -19.72 16.25 6.10
CA CYS A 110 -18.44 15.61 6.34
C CYS A 110 -18.35 14.31 5.55
N ASP A 111 -17.27 14.13 4.80
CA ASP A 111 -16.94 12.88 4.12
C ASP A 111 -16.03 12.01 4.99
N ILE A 112 -15.17 12.66 5.77
CA ILE A 112 -14.29 12.04 6.75
C ILE A 112 -14.51 12.74 8.09
N VAL A 113 -14.88 12.00 9.13
CA VAL A 113 -14.98 12.53 10.50
C VAL A 113 -13.83 11.99 11.33
N ILE A 114 -13.13 12.85 12.06
CA ILE A 114 -12.03 12.47 12.95
C ILE A 114 -12.42 12.76 14.39
N ASN A 115 -12.46 11.71 15.20
CA ASN A 115 -12.70 11.76 16.63
C ASN A 115 -11.44 11.35 17.40
N TYR A 116 -11.30 11.84 18.63
CA TYR A 116 -10.15 11.55 19.47
C TYR A 116 -10.58 11.00 20.83
N LYS A 117 -9.90 9.96 21.29
CA LYS A 117 -10.17 9.29 22.57
C LYS A 117 -8.85 8.98 23.28
N GLU A 118 -8.91 8.79 24.60
CA GLU A 118 -7.71 8.38 25.35
C GLU A 118 -7.21 7.00 24.88
N LYS A 119 -8.15 6.06 24.70
CA LYS A 119 -7.93 4.67 24.28
C LYS A 119 -9.23 4.07 23.73
N PRO A 120 -9.19 2.90 23.08
CA PRO A 120 -10.38 2.19 22.59
C PRO A 120 -11.33 1.79 23.72
N ASP A 121 -12.63 1.80 23.45
CA ASP A 121 -13.63 1.27 24.39
C ASP A 121 -13.58 -0.27 24.42
N GLU A 122 -13.36 -0.91 23.26
CA GLU A 122 -13.29 -2.37 23.11
C GLU A 122 -12.02 -2.93 23.79
N PRO A 123 -12.15 -3.77 24.85
CA PRO A 123 -11.01 -4.28 25.60
C PRO A 123 -9.98 -5.04 24.76
N LYS A 124 -10.41 -5.70 23.67
CA LYS A 124 -9.49 -6.42 22.77
C LYS A 124 -8.62 -5.50 21.92
N LEU A 125 -9.09 -4.28 21.65
CA LEU A 125 -8.35 -3.29 20.86
C LEU A 125 -7.49 -2.39 21.73
N GLN A 126 -7.74 -2.36 23.05
CA GLN A 126 -7.02 -1.53 24.03
C GLN A 126 -5.51 -1.80 24.16
N THR A 127 -4.93 -2.64 23.31
CA THR A 127 -3.51 -2.96 23.39
C THR A 127 -2.79 -2.83 22.04
N GLU A 128 -3.47 -2.60 20.91
CA GLU A 128 -2.82 -2.86 19.60
C GLU A 128 -2.94 -1.75 18.57
N ILE A 129 -3.62 -0.64 18.88
CA ILE A 129 -3.91 0.39 17.87
C ILE A 129 -3.63 1.81 18.37
N GLY A 130 -3.03 2.63 17.50
CA GLY A 130 -2.90 4.08 17.70
C GLY A 130 -4.08 4.87 17.11
N GLY A 131 -4.79 4.26 16.16
CA GLY A 131 -6.00 4.78 15.55
C GLY A 131 -6.73 3.66 14.80
N ILE A 132 -7.91 3.97 14.30
CA ILE A 132 -8.68 3.08 13.44
C ILE A 132 -9.53 3.88 12.47
N THR A 133 -9.59 3.41 11.24
CA THR A 133 -10.48 3.94 10.21
C THR A 133 -11.61 2.95 9.93
N GLN A 134 -12.84 3.45 9.93
CA GLN A 134 -14.06 2.71 9.64
C GLN A 134 -14.76 3.31 8.42
N TYR A 135 -15.40 2.45 7.63
CA TYR A 135 -16.00 2.84 6.35
C TYR A 135 -17.52 2.71 6.36
N ASP A 136 -18.19 3.71 5.82
CA ASP A 136 -19.57 3.65 5.35
C ASP A 136 -19.55 3.50 3.83
N TYR A 137 -19.67 2.25 3.38
CA TYR A 137 -19.64 1.91 1.95
C TYR A 137 -20.88 2.39 1.19
N GLU A 138 -22.01 2.58 1.87
CA GLU A 138 -23.27 3.00 1.23
C GLU A 138 -23.20 4.48 0.84
N HIS A 139 -22.53 5.29 1.66
CA HIS A 139 -22.43 6.73 1.45
C HIS A 139 -21.01 7.19 1.02
N ASN A 140 -20.07 6.26 0.85
CA ASN A 140 -18.66 6.55 0.52
C ASN A 140 -17.99 7.49 1.54
N LYS A 141 -18.27 7.29 2.84
CA LYS A 141 -17.73 8.10 3.94
C LYS A 141 -16.82 7.27 4.84
N ALA A 142 -15.93 7.96 5.56
CA ALA A 142 -15.05 7.34 6.53
C ALA A 142 -15.13 8.03 7.90
N SER A 143 -14.88 7.26 8.96
CA SER A 143 -14.72 7.77 10.32
C SER A 143 -13.38 7.28 10.85
N ILE A 144 -12.58 8.21 11.37
CA ILE A 144 -11.30 7.94 12.01
C ILE A 144 -11.47 8.15 13.51
N GLU A 145 -11.04 7.18 14.31
CA GLU A 145 -10.79 7.38 15.74
C GLU A 145 -9.29 7.35 15.99
N ILE A 146 -8.77 8.36 16.70
CA ILE A 146 -7.36 8.45 17.10
C ILE A 146 -7.26 8.29 18.61
N TYR A 147 -6.32 7.47 19.07
CA TYR A 147 -6.05 7.23 20.49
C TYR A 147 -4.80 7.95 20.94
N TYR A 148 -4.91 8.85 21.91
CA TYR A 148 -3.81 9.76 22.26
C TYR A 148 -2.90 9.28 23.38
N LEU A 149 -3.19 8.14 24.02
CA LEU A 149 -2.28 7.53 24.98
C LEU A 149 -1.23 6.66 24.29
N GLN A 150 0.00 6.69 24.80
CA GLN A 150 1.11 5.88 24.31
C GLN A 150 0.87 4.39 24.58
N VAL A 151 1.08 3.55 23.57
CA VAL A 151 1.19 2.09 23.71
C VAL A 151 2.66 1.72 23.89
N ASN A 152 2.94 0.83 24.84
CA ASN A 152 4.26 0.21 25.02
C ASN A 152 4.09 -1.31 25.15
N VAL A 153 5.16 -2.07 25.04
CA VAL A 153 5.17 -3.53 25.19
C VAL A 153 5.90 -3.93 26.47
N ASN A 154 5.29 -4.82 27.25
CA ASN A 154 5.95 -5.47 28.38
C ASN A 154 6.37 -6.90 27.98
N ALA A 155 7.59 -7.27 28.33
CA ALA A 155 8.05 -8.65 28.20
C ALA A 155 7.58 -9.46 29.41
N ILE A 156 6.66 -10.40 29.21
CA ILE A 156 6.23 -11.36 30.22
C ILE A 156 6.95 -12.68 29.95
N GLN A 157 7.83 -13.08 30.86
CA GLN A 157 8.53 -14.36 30.78
C GLN A 157 7.73 -15.44 31.52
N ASN A 158 7.41 -16.52 30.81
CA ASN A 158 6.78 -17.72 31.35
C ASN A 158 7.79 -18.86 31.33
N GLU A 159 7.94 -19.56 32.46
CA GLU A 159 8.78 -20.74 32.54
C GLU A 159 7.91 -21.99 32.63
N THR A 160 8.17 -22.94 31.73
CA THR A 160 7.64 -24.30 31.82
C THR A 160 8.79 -25.27 32.00
N ARG A 161 8.65 -26.23 32.91
CA ARG A 161 9.72 -27.16 33.27
C ARG A 161 9.30 -28.59 32.95
N ASP A 162 10.20 -29.35 32.34
CA ASP A 162 10.12 -30.82 32.29
C ASP A 162 11.23 -31.46 33.14
N ALA A 163 11.34 -32.79 33.09
CA ALA A 163 12.29 -33.54 33.91
C ALA A 163 13.76 -33.12 33.71
N ASN A 164 14.11 -32.53 32.56
CA ASN A 164 15.50 -32.23 32.17
C ASN A 164 15.74 -30.78 31.74
N TYR A 165 14.69 -30.01 31.42
CA TYR A 165 14.80 -28.67 30.83
C TYR A 165 13.84 -27.67 31.45
N ILE A 166 14.27 -26.41 31.47
CA ILE A 166 13.42 -25.23 31.69
C ILE A 166 13.27 -24.56 30.33
N TYR A 167 12.04 -24.39 29.89
CA TYR A 167 11.67 -23.64 28.70
C TYR A 167 11.17 -22.27 29.14
N THR A 168 11.88 -21.21 28.76
CA THR A 168 11.44 -19.83 28.97
C THR A 168 10.79 -19.31 27.70
N THR A 169 9.51 -18.95 27.76
CA THR A 169 8.79 -18.28 26.67
C THR A 169 8.63 -16.81 27.04
N THR A 170 9.05 -15.89 26.15
CA THR A 170 8.82 -14.45 26.35
C THR A 170 7.62 -14.02 25.50
N ASN A 171 6.56 -13.57 26.16
CA ASN A 171 5.37 -13.01 25.52
C ASN A 171 5.43 -11.49 25.61
N TRP A 172 5.32 -10.80 24.48
CA TRP A 172 5.23 -9.35 24.45
C TRP A 172 3.76 -8.94 24.55
N VAL A 173 3.40 -8.30 25.65
CA VAL A 173 2.02 -7.87 25.90
C VAL A 173 1.97 -6.35 25.85
N PRO A 174 1.26 -5.76 24.88
CA PRO A 174 1.17 -4.32 24.80
C PRO A 174 0.17 -3.74 25.81
N TYR A 175 0.39 -2.49 26.21
CA TYR A 175 -0.41 -1.78 27.19
C TYR A 175 -0.30 -0.26 27.01
N TYR A 176 -1.34 0.48 27.37
CA TYR A 176 -1.28 1.94 27.45
C TYR A 176 -0.52 2.40 28.69
N THR A 177 0.46 3.28 28.51
CA THR A 177 1.34 3.74 29.61
C THR A 177 0.68 4.79 30.51
N GLY A 178 -0.46 5.33 30.08
CA GLY A 178 -1.09 6.49 30.72
C GLY A 178 -0.42 7.82 30.37
N ASN A 179 0.65 7.84 29.57
CA ASN A 179 1.26 9.06 29.05
C ASN A 179 0.68 9.42 27.66
N ALA A 180 0.53 10.71 27.37
CA ALA A 180 0.11 11.16 26.05
C ALA A 180 1.22 10.98 24.99
N LEU A 181 0.83 10.64 23.76
CA LEU A 181 1.72 10.54 22.60
C LEU A 181 2.44 11.87 22.34
N GLY A 182 3.66 11.79 21.82
CA GLY A 182 4.38 12.94 21.27
C GLY A 182 3.79 13.41 19.94
N ASP A 183 4.09 14.65 19.53
CA ASP A 183 3.56 15.22 18.28
C ASP A 183 3.96 14.41 17.03
N ALA A 184 5.19 13.90 17.00
CA ALA A 184 5.67 13.06 15.90
C ALA A 184 4.85 11.76 15.76
N GLN A 185 4.53 11.11 16.88
CA GLN A 185 3.72 9.89 16.88
C GLN A 185 2.26 10.17 16.53
N LEU A 186 1.68 11.25 17.08
CA LEU A 186 0.33 11.69 16.72
C LEU A 186 0.23 11.97 15.21
N GLY A 187 1.19 12.72 14.67
CA GLY A 187 1.24 13.04 13.25
C GLY A 187 1.42 11.80 12.36
N MET A 188 2.24 10.83 12.78
CA MET A 188 2.38 9.53 12.10
C MET A 188 1.03 8.81 12.00
N ILE A 189 0.37 8.58 13.14
CA ILE A 189 -0.92 7.86 13.20
C ILE A 189 -1.97 8.59 12.37
N LEU A 190 -2.06 9.91 12.51
CA LEU A 190 -3.02 10.71 11.74
C LEU A 190 -2.80 10.60 10.23
N ARG A 191 -1.55 10.62 9.75
CA ARG A 191 -1.26 10.43 8.31
C ARG A 191 -1.61 9.02 7.85
N HIS A 192 -1.33 8.00 8.66
CA HIS A 192 -1.66 6.60 8.37
C HIS A 192 -3.18 6.40 8.26
N GLU A 193 -3.94 6.80 9.28
CA GLU A 193 -5.41 6.66 9.26
C GLU A 193 -6.05 7.52 8.16
N MET A 194 -5.50 8.70 7.88
CA MET A 194 -5.95 9.49 6.73
C MET A 194 -5.71 8.72 5.42
N GLY A 195 -4.60 8.00 5.26
CA GLY A 195 -4.36 7.15 4.10
C GLY A 195 -5.45 6.08 3.90
N HIS A 196 -5.89 5.44 5.00
CA HIS A 196 -7.05 4.55 4.99
C HIS A 196 -8.34 5.27 4.57
N ALA A 197 -8.62 6.44 5.14
CA ALA A 197 -9.79 7.25 4.79
C ALA A 197 -9.74 7.80 3.34
N LEU A 198 -8.58 7.76 2.69
CA LEU A 198 -8.41 8.03 1.27
C LEU A 198 -8.44 6.75 0.41
N GLY A 199 -8.58 5.56 1.00
CA GLY A 199 -8.74 4.27 0.28
C GLY A 199 -7.51 3.36 0.25
N LEU A 200 -6.39 3.75 0.86
CA LEU A 200 -5.23 2.86 0.95
C LEU A 200 -5.49 1.72 1.94
N GLY A 201 -5.01 0.52 1.61
CA GLY A 201 -4.85 -0.54 2.61
C GLY A 201 -3.49 -0.46 3.30
N HIS A 202 -3.22 -1.39 4.20
CA HIS A 202 -1.89 -1.51 4.79
C HIS A 202 -0.86 -1.94 3.75
N PHE A 203 0.38 -1.47 3.89
CA PHE A 203 1.51 -1.94 3.11
C PHE A 203 2.22 -3.07 3.86
N PHE A 204 2.38 -4.22 3.21
CA PHE A 204 3.02 -5.40 3.80
C PHE A 204 4.14 -5.94 2.92
N SER A 205 5.00 -6.75 3.55
CA SER A 205 6.01 -7.59 2.93
C SER A 205 5.80 -9.02 3.41
N ASP A 206 5.85 -9.99 2.50
CA ASP A 206 5.88 -11.42 2.84
C ASP A 206 7.24 -11.88 3.40
N ASN A 207 8.27 -11.04 3.32
CA ASN A 207 9.56 -11.24 3.95
C ASN A 207 9.55 -10.73 5.41
N PRO A 208 9.68 -11.61 6.43
CA PRO A 208 9.65 -11.22 7.84
C PRO A 208 10.86 -10.37 8.27
N VAL A 209 11.97 -10.42 7.51
CA VAL A 209 13.15 -9.60 7.79
C VAL A 209 12.85 -8.12 7.54
N ASN A 210 12.07 -7.80 6.50
CA ASN A 210 11.77 -6.42 6.13
C ASN A 210 11.02 -5.71 7.26
N LEU A 211 9.98 -6.35 7.82
CA LEU A 211 9.24 -5.79 8.95
C LEU A 211 10.15 -5.52 10.16
N SER A 212 11.07 -6.44 10.45
CA SER A 212 12.05 -6.24 11.52
C SER A 212 12.96 -5.04 11.24
N GLN A 213 13.51 -4.91 10.03
CA GLN A 213 14.38 -3.80 9.64
C GLN A 213 13.63 -2.45 9.71
N TRP A 214 12.36 -2.43 9.33
CA TRP A 214 11.47 -1.28 9.43
C TRP A 214 11.20 -0.87 10.88
N ILE A 215 10.90 -1.82 11.77
CA ILE A 215 10.61 -1.52 13.18
C ILE A 215 11.85 -0.93 13.89
N HIS A 216 13.05 -1.41 13.55
CA HIS A 216 14.31 -1.01 14.17
C HIS A 216 15.01 0.18 13.48
N GLY A 217 14.41 0.75 12.43
CA GLY A 217 14.99 1.89 11.70
C GLY A 217 16.30 1.56 10.97
N GLU A 218 16.53 0.30 10.63
CA GLU A 218 17.70 -0.11 9.85
C GLU A 218 17.61 0.34 8.39
N VAL A 219 16.38 0.49 7.88
CA VAL A 219 16.08 0.99 6.53
C VAL A 219 14.89 1.95 6.57
N SER A 220 14.83 2.85 5.58
CA SER A 220 13.69 3.76 5.42
C SER A 220 12.39 3.00 5.17
N LEU A 221 11.30 3.48 5.78
CA LEU A 221 9.98 2.91 5.56
C LEU A 221 9.52 3.15 4.12
N PRO A 222 9.14 2.10 3.36
CA PRO A 222 8.64 2.28 2.00
C PRO A 222 7.28 2.98 1.95
N SER A 223 6.49 2.93 3.01
CA SER A 223 5.12 3.48 3.03
C SER A 223 4.73 3.93 4.43
N ILE A 224 3.94 5.00 4.52
CA ILE A 224 3.29 5.40 5.78
C ILE A 224 2.25 4.38 6.24
N MET A 225 1.77 3.52 5.34
CA MET A 225 0.71 2.53 5.57
C MET A 225 1.21 1.21 6.15
N ILE A 226 2.46 1.11 6.60
CA ILE A 226 2.93 -0.06 7.35
C ILE A 226 2.26 -0.04 8.74
N PRO A 227 1.63 -1.14 9.21
CA PRO A 227 0.89 -1.17 10.47
C PRO A 227 1.82 -1.30 11.68
N ILE A 228 2.53 -0.23 12.02
CA ILE A 228 3.41 -0.15 13.19
C ILE A 228 2.91 0.93 14.14
N VAL A 229 2.65 0.54 15.40
CA VAL A 229 2.26 1.48 16.47
C VAL A 229 3.48 1.98 17.26
N ILE A 230 4.55 1.17 17.34
CA ILE A 230 5.79 1.49 18.05
C ILE A 230 6.95 1.24 17.10
N ALA A 231 7.66 2.29 16.73
CA ALA A 231 8.91 2.17 15.99
C ALA A 231 10.08 2.62 16.86
N ILE A 232 11.03 1.71 17.05
CA ILE A 232 12.20 1.91 17.89
C ILE A 232 13.33 2.31 16.96
N GLY A 233 13.59 3.62 16.83
CA GLY A 233 14.73 4.13 16.05
C GLY A 233 14.37 4.88 14.77
N ASN A 234 13.09 4.93 14.38
CA ASN A 234 12.63 5.79 13.28
C ASN A 234 12.03 7.09 13.83
N SER A 235 12.52 8.23 13.32
CA SER A 235 12.01 9.57 13.67
C SER A 235 11.18 10.22 12.56
N HIS A 236 11.11 9.62 11.37
CA HIS A 236 10.45 10.20 10.20
C HIS A 236 9.49 9.19 9.55
N PHE A 237 8.20 9.43 9.76
CA PHE A 237 7.10 8.69 9.15
C PHE A 237 6.42 9.59 8.14
N ASP A 238 6.96 9.57 6.93
CA ASP A 238 6.50 10.42 5.85
C ASP A 238 5.63 9.62 4.88
N ILE A 239 4.60 10.27 4.35
CA ILE A 239 3.92 9.81 3.14
C ILE A 239 4.97 9.74 2.01
N THR A 240 5.11 8.58 1.39
CA THR A 240 6.15 8.26 0.41
C THR A 240 5.61 8.33 -1.02
N PRO A 241 6.48 8.24 -2.05
CA PRO A 241 6.03 8.13 -3.43
C PRO A 241 5.15 6.90 -3.70
N TYR A 242 5.31 5.79 -2.97
CA TYR A 242 4.47 4.60 -3.12
C TYR A 242 3.02 4.89 -2.68
N ASP A 243 2.84 5.60 -1.58
CA ASP A 243 1.53 6.02 -1.08
C ASP A 243 0.81 6.92 -2.09
N ILE A 244 1.54 7.91 -2.64
CA ILE A 244 1.01 8.84 -3.63
C ILE A 244 0.66 8.14 -4.95
N TYR A 245 1.51 7.20 -5.38
CA TYR A 245 1.26 6.41 -6.56
C TYR A 245 -0.03 5.59 -6.40
N GLU A 246 -0.20 4.90 -5.28
CA GLU A 246 -1.39 4.07 -5.05
C GLU A 246 -2.68 4.90 -4.99
N ILE A 247 -2.69 6.07 -4.34
CA ILE A 247 -3.86 6.96 -4.40
C ILE A 247 -4.16 7.41 -5.83
N LYS A 248 -3.14 7.75 -6.62
CA LYS A 248 -3.33 8.12 -8.04
C LYS A 248 -3.83 6.96 -8.88
N LEU A 249 -3.58 5.72 -8.48
CA LEU A 249 -4.19 4.54 -9.11
C LEU A 249 -5.68 4.39 -8.76
N ILE A 250 -6.08 4.74 -7.53
CA ILE A 250 -7.49 4.65 -7.09
C ILE A 250 -8.36 5.70 -7.79
N TYR A 251 -7.89 6.94 -7.87
CA TYR A 251 -8.70 8.08 -8.34
C TYR A 251 -8.31 8.61 -9.73
N GLY A 252 -7.21 8.13 -10.30
CA GLY A 252 -6.62 8.73 -11.51
C GLY A 252 -5.90 10.06 -11.21
N ASN A 253 -5.45 10.75 -12.26
CA ASN A 253 -4.69 12.00 -12.11
C ASN A 253 -5.57 13.26 -11.95
N THR A 254 -6.90 13.11 -11.98
CA THR A 254 -7.87 14.21 -11.94
C THR A 254 -8.35 14.57 -10.53
N GLY A 255 -7.84 13.90 -9.50
CA GLY A 255 -8.22 14.11 -8.10
C GLY A 255 -9.38 13.23 -7.66
N PHE A 256 -9.88 13.46 -6.44
CA PHE A 256 -10.88 12.62 -5.78
C PHE A 256 -12.28 12.61 -6.43
N GLY A 257 -12.52 13.42 -7.47
CA GLY A 257 -13.81 13.52 -8.17
C GLY A 257 -13.64 13.69 -9.68
N ASN A 258 -14.62 13.19 -10.43
CA ASN A 258 -14.61 12.92 -11.87
C ASN A 258 -13.72 11.74 -12.27
N ILE A 259 -14.30 10.55 -12.19
CA ILE A 259 -14.10 9.56 -13.26
C ILE A 259 -14.94 10.14 -14.43
N PRO A 260 -14.37 10.77 -15.49
CA PRO A 260 -15.01 10.53 -16.78
C PRO A 260 -15.08 9.03 -16.86
N ILE A 261 -16.25 8.44 -17.16
CA ILE A 261 -16.35 7.00 -17.39
C ILE A 261 -15.28 6.66 -18.43
N GLN A 262 -14.06 6.35 -17.98
CA GLN A 262 -13.23 5.38 -18.59
C GLN A 262 -14.03 4.13 -18.23
N THR A 263 -14.98 3.81 -19.11
CA THR A 263 -15.00 2.46 -19.66
C THR A 263 -13.54 2.06 -19.70
N PRO A 264 -13.08 1.13 -18.84
CA PRO A 264 -11.67 0.77 -18.76
C PRO A 264 -11.22 0.65 -20.20
N ALA A 265 -10.24 1.46 -20.61
CA ALA A 265 -9.91 1.62 -22.02
C ALA A 265 -9.74 0.21 -22.57
N LEU A 266 -10.74 -0.26 -23.34
CA LEU A 266 -11.01 -1.68 -23.44
C LEU A 266 -9.79 -2.30 -24.12
N ILE A 267 -8.95 -2.99 -23.36
CA ILE A 267 -7.75 -3.59 -23.95
C ILE A 267 -8.27 -4.61 -24.95
N PRO A 268 -8.01 -4.43 -26.25
CA PRO A 268 -8.60 -5.32 -27.24
C PRO A 268 -8.14 -6.76 -27.00
N ASP A 269 -9.03 -7.73 -27.21
CA ASP A 269 -8.75 -9.15 -26.96
C ASP A 269 -7.51 -9.66 -27.72
N TRP A 270 -7.15 -9.05 -28.85
CA TRP A 270 -5.94 -9.42 -29.59
C TRP A 270 -4.66 -9.15 -28.80
N VAL A 271 -4.63 -8.14 -27.93
CA VAL A 271 -3.49 -7.82 -27.06
C VAL A 271 -3.32 -8.91 -26.00
N LYS A 272 -4.43 -9.34 -25.37
CA LYS A 272 -4.47 -10.48 -24.43
C LYS A 272 -4.11 -11.80 -25.11
N THR A 273 -4.61 -12.00 -26.33
CA THR A 273 -4.30 -13.17 -27.16
C THR A 273 -2.81 -13.22 -27.47
N SER A 274 -2.19 -12.07 -27.76
CA SER A 274 -0.75 -11.97 -27.97
C SER A 274 0.05 -12.35 -26.71
N ALA A 275 -0.34 -11.82 -25.55
CA ALA A 275 0.28 -12.16 -24.26
C ALA A 275 0.16 -13.66 -23.92
N GLY A 276 -1.02 -14.25 -24.12
CA GLY A 276 -1.26 -15.67 -23.87
C GLY A 276 -0.48 -16.57 -24.83
N GLY A 277 -0.40 -16.20 -26.12
CA GLY A 277 0.38 -16.92 -27.12
C GLY A 277 1.89 -16.87 -26.83
N TRP A 278 2.40 -15.72 -26.37
CA TRP A 278 3.79 -15.54 -25.98
C TRP A 278 4.14 -16.32 -24.70
N ALA A 279 3.25 -16.31 -23.70
CA ALA A 279 3.40 -17.07 -22.47
C ALA A 279 3.48 -18.60 -22.72
N LYS A 280 2.68 -19.09 -23.67
CA LYS A 280 2.67 -20.50 -24.11
C LYS A 280 3.82 -20.85 -25.06
N GLY A 281 4.68 -19.90 -25.42
CA GLY A 281 5.76 -20.07 -26.38
C GLY A 281 5.30 -20.27 -27.83
N SER A 282 4.02 -20.04 -28.11
CA SER A 282 3.45 -20.10 -29.46
C SER A 282 3.78 -18.86 -30.27
N PHE A 283 4.01 -17.71 -29.61
CA PHE A 283 4.43 -16.45 -30.23
C PHE A 283 5.81 -16.00 -29.74
N ILE A 284 6.49 -15.18 -30.56
CA ILE A 284 7.81 -14.63 -30.25
C ILE A 284 7.71 -13.29 -29.52
N ASP A 285 8.80 -12.82 -28.91
CA ASP A 285 8.84 -11.55 -28.16
C ASP A 285 8.31 -10.37 -28.99
N ALA A 286 8.61 -10.33 -30.28
CA ALA A 286 8.13 -9.28 -31.20
C ALA A 286 6.60 -9.22 -31.30
N ASP A 287 5.88 -10.32 -31.13
CA ASP A 287 4.42 -10.34 -31.18
C ASP A 287 3.81 -9.80 -29.88
N PHE A 288 4.41 -10.13 -28.74
CA PHE A 288 4.02 -9.57 -27.46
C PHE A 288 4.31 -8.07 -27.37
N VAL A 289 5.47 -7.63 -27.85
CA VAL A 289 5.88 -6.22 -27.90
C VAL A 289 4.90 -5.37 -28.72
N LYS A 290 4.36 -5.88 -29.85
CA LYS A 290 3.31 -5.16 -30.60
C LYS A 290 2.10 -4.81 -29.74
N GLY A 291 1.75 -5.69 -28.81
CA GLY A 291 0.70 -5.45 -27.82
C GLY A 291 1.07 -4.32 -26.86
N LEU A 292 2.28 -4.35 -26.30
CA LEU A 292 2.77 -3.31 -25.40
C LEU A 292 2.88 -1.94 -26.08
N GLN A 293 3.39 -1.90 -27.32
CA GLN A 293 3.46 -0.69 -28.15
C GLN A 293 2.07 -0.13 -28.47
N TYR A 294 1.07 -0.99 -28.66
CA TYR A 294 -0.30 -0.54 -28.81
C TYR A 294 -0.80 0.13 -27.52
N LEU A 295 -0.59 -0.51 -26.36
CA LEU A 295 -0.99 0.03 -25.06
C LEU A 295 -0.30 1.38 -24.77
N GLU A 296 0.99 1.50 -25.11
CA GLU A 296 1.74 2.75 -25.02
C GLU A 296 1.17 3.83 -25.95
N LYS A 297 0.94 3.49 -27.22
CA LYS A 297 0.35 4.40 -28.22
C LYS A 297 -1.03 4.91 -27.82
N GLN A 298 -1.83 4.05 -27.20
CA GLN A 298 -3.16 4.41 -26.68
C GLN A 298 -3.09 5.15 -25.33
N LYS A 299 -1.90 5.42 -24.79
CA LYS A 299 -1.68 6.03 -23.47
C LYS A 299 -2.32 5.23 -22.32
N ILE A 300 -2.46 3.92 -22.51
CA ILE A 300 -2.86 2.95 -21.48
C ILE A 300 -1.63 2.64 -20.61
N ILE A 301 -0.47 2.43 -21.24
CA ILE A 301 0.84 2.45 -20.56
C ILE A 301 1.39 3.86 -20.73
N ASN A 302 1.56 4.58 -19.61
CA ASN A 302 2.18 5.90 -19.60
C ASN A 302 3.69 5.73 -19.37
N ASP A 303 4.50 5.96 -20.42
CA ASP A 303 5.96 6.00 -20.35
C ASP A 303 6.43 7.47 -20.35
N THR A 304 7.35 7.81 -19.45
CA THR A 304 7.97 9.13 -19.32
C THR A 304 9.42 9.14 -19.79
N LEU A 305 9.93 8.04 -20.37
CA LEU A 305 11.32 7.93 -20.80
C LEU A 305 11.46 8.27 -22.30
N ASP A 306 12.40 9.18 -22.60
CA ASP A 306 12.66 9.69 -23.95
C ASP A 306 13.05 8.58 -24.93
N SER A 307 12.37 8.60 -26.08
CA SER A 307 12.37 7.58 -27.10
C SER A 307 13.67 7.61 -27.95
N THR A 308 14.66 6.80 -27.58
CA THR A 308 15.68 6.30 -28.52
C THR A 308 15.84 4.79 -28.34
N SER A 309 15.17 4.06 -29.22
CA SER A 309 14.87 2.62 -29.18
C SER A 309 16.03 1.73 -29.65
N SER A 310 16.45 0.80 -28.79
CA SER A 310 17.00 -0.50 -29.19
C SER A 310 16.32 -1.59 -28.36
N PHE A 311 15.86 -2.65 -29.03
CA PHE A 311 15.12 -3.74 -28.40
C PHE A 311 15.98 -4.43 -27.34
N THR A 312 15.53 -4.43 -26.09
CA THR A 312 16.05 -5.34 -25.06
C THR A 312 15.14 -6.56 -25.01
N GLN A 313 15.74 -7.76 -25.04
CA GLN A 313 15.03 -9.02 -24.88
C GLN A 313 14.17 -9.01 -23.61
N ILE A 314 12.88 -9.36 -23.73
CA ILE A 314 11.98 -9.37 -22.57
C ILE A 314 12.38 -10.55 -21.67
N PRO A 315 12.62 -10.33 -20.37
CA PRO A 315 12.97 -11.43 -19.49
C PRO A 315 11.90 -12.51 -19.46
N SER A 316 12.30 -13.77 -19.59
CA SER A 316 11.39 -14.91 -19.73
C SER A 316 10.45 -15.11 -18.53
N TRP A 317 10.82 -14.63 -17.35
CA TRP A 317 9.98 -14.71 -16.15
C TRP A 317 8.70 -13.86 -16.25
N ILE A 318 8.65 -12.88 -17.16
CA ILE A 318 7.45 -12.08 -17.43
C ILE A 318 6.34 -12.91 -18.10
N LYS A 319 6.68 -14.05 -18.72
CA LYS A 319 5.70 -14.94 -19.36
C LYS A 319 4.62 -15.44 -18.43
N ASN A 320 4.93 -15.61 -17.14
CA ASN A 320 3.94 -16.05 -16.15
C ASN A 320 2.85 -14.98 -15.97
N ASN A 321 3.24 -13.71 -15.84
CA ASN A 321 2.31 -12.59 -15.70
C ASN A 321 1.47 -12.40 -16.98
N ALA A 322 2.10 -12.51 -18.15
CA ALA A 322 1.38 -12.48 -19.44
C ALA A 322 0.36 -13.63 -19.57
N GLY A 323 0.71 -14.82 -19.08
CA GLY A 323 -0.19 -15.98 -19.06
C GLY A 323 -1.35 -15.82 -18.09
N TRP A 324 -1.08 -15.32 -16.88
CA TRP A 324 -2.11 -15.01 -15.89
C TRP A 324 -3.08 -13.94 -16.38
N TRP A 325 -2.58 -12.94 -17.09
CA TRP A 325 -3.42 -11.90 -17.67
C TRP A 325 -4.33 -12.45 -18.77
N ALA A 326 -3.75 -13.22 -19.70
CA ALA A 326 -4.53 -13.83 -20.78
C ALA A 326 -5.61 -14.80 -20.29
N ASN A 327 -5.41 -15.43 -19.13
CA ASN A 327 -6.37 -16.34 -18.51
C ASN A 327 -7.35 -15.64 -17.55
N GLY A 328 -7.26 -14.31 -17.39
CA GLY A 328 -8.10 -13.54 -16.47
C GLY A 328 -7.80 -13.75 -14.98
N THR A 329 -6.65 -14.36 -14.66
CA THR A 329 -6.16 -14.54 -13.28
C THR A 329 -5.68 -13.21 -12.69
N ILE A 330 -5.09 -12.35 -13.52
CA ILE A 330 -4.85 -10.94 -13.19
C ILE A 330 -5.64 -10.07 -14.18
N THR A 331 -6.14 -8.94 -13.68
CA THR A 331 -6.93 -7.96 -14.41
C THR A 331 -6.09 -7.14 -15.39
N ASP A 332 -6.76 -6.39 -16.26
CA ASP A 332 -6.15 -5.47 -17.20
C ASP A 332 -5.28 -4.43 -16.50
N ASP A 333 -5.79 -3.88 -15.39
CA ASP A 333 -5.07 -2.90 -14.60
C ASP A 333 -3.83 -3.49 -13.93
N GLU A 334 -3.92 -4.71 -13.38
CA GLU A 334 -2.77 -5.39 -12.76
C GLU A 334 -1.66 -5.67 -13.77
N PHE A 335 -2.03 -6.15 -14.96
CA PHE A 335 -1.06 -6.40 -16.01
C PHE A 335 -0.42 -5.10 -16.52
N VAL A 336 -1.22 -4.07 -16.78
CA VAL A 336 -0.73 -2.75 -17.23
C VAL A 336 0.20 -2.12 -16.19
N LYS A 337 -0.17 -2.14 -14.90
CA LYS A 337 0.67 -1.67 -13.79
C LYS A 337 2.00 -2.41 -13.74
N GLY A 338 1.97 -3.74 -13.87
CA GLY A 338 3.17 -4.57 -13.90
C GLY A 338 4.10 -4.19 -15.05
N ILE A 339 3.57 -4.01 -16.26
CA ILE A 339 4.39 -3.58 -17.41
C ILE A 339 4.94 -2.16 -17.23
N GLN A 340 4.14 -1.22 -16.73
CA GLN A 340 4.60 0.15 -16.47
C GLN A 340 5.77 0.19 -15.49
N TYR A 341 5.68 -0.58 -14.40
CA TYR A 341 6.77 -0.69 -13.42
C TYR A 341 8.07 -1.17 -14.08
N LEU A 342 7.99 -2.19 -14.93
CA LEU A 342 9.15 -2.79 -15.60
C LEU A 342 9.82 -1.83 -16.59
N ILE A 343 9.02 -1.00 -17.27
CA ILE A 343 9.52 0.04 -18.17
C ILE A 343 10.21 1.15 -17.38
N GLN A 344 9.57 1.64 -16.31
CA GLN A 344 10.12 2.70 -15.45
C GLN A 344 11.47 2.32 -14.82
N HIS A 345 11.65 1.05 -14.48
CA HIS A 345 12.89 0.53 -13.90
C HIS A 345 13.89 0.04 -14.96
N GLY A 346 13.61 0.25 -16.26
CA GLY A 346 14.50 -0.11 -17.36
C GLY A 346 14.69 -1.61 -17.57
N ILE A 347 13.85 -2.44 -16.96
CA ILE A 347 13.87 -3.91 -17.07
C ILE A 347 13.38 -4.34 -18.46
N ILE A 348 12.40 -3.62 -19.01
CA ILE A 348 11.90 -3.79 -20.37
C ILE A 348 12.02 -2.44 -21.09
N LYS A 349 12.33 -2.49 -22.40
CA LYS A 349 12.28 -1.36 -23.32
C LYS A 349 11.43 -1.75 -24.53
N ILE A 350 10.47 -0.93 -24.92
CA ILE A 350 9.49 -1.23 -25.99
C ILE A 350 9.60 -0.31 -27.20
#